data_AF-A0A7S0ICP5-F1
#
_entry.id   AF-A0A7S0ICP5-F1
#
_cell.length_a   1.000
_cell.length_b   1.000
_cell.length_c   1.000
_cell.angle_alpha   90.00
_cell.angle_beta   90.00
_cell.angle_gamma   90.00
#
_symmetry.space_group_name_H-M   'P 1'
#
loop_
_entity.id
_entity.type
_entity.pdbx_description
1 polymer ?
#
loop_
_entity_poly.entity_id
_entity_poly.type
_entity_poly.pdbx_seq_one_letter_code
_entity_poly.pdbx_strand_id
1 'polypeptide(L)'
;GIEPALVYPPDPGFAARWNEAVDAAVAQVGVDHTLRAYEALECTPRAASDLALFALACMDRDKGTIMAKDIMVASQRLLGDTYVRALSGVSALELCMVVAMSRLHRFRRKAVFNFNHVEDELKNMAANDFLGDAGRARGPTLSRAFEGLLAMGLVEAQTGGVG
;
A
#
# COMPACT_ATOMS: atom_id res chain seq x y z
N GLY A 1 0.78 -47.89 -17.04
CA GLY A 1 1.09 -46.47 -17.25
C GLY A 1 -0.19 -45.72 -17.13
N ILE A 2 -0.32 -44.86 -16.12
CA ILE A 2 -1.47 -43.96 -15.99
C ILE A 2 -1.04 -42.70 -16.74
N GLU A 3 -1.56 -42.50 -17.96
CA GLU A 3 -1.42 -41.20 -18.62
C GLU A 3 -2.17 -40.18 -17.77
N PRO A 4 -1.53 -39.05 -17.40
CA PRO A 4 -2.23 -38.00 -16.67
C PRO A 4 -3.34 -37.50 -17.59
N ALA A 5 -4.59 -37.76 -17.20
CA ALA A 5 -5.76 -37.26 -17.91
C ALA A 5 -5.62 -35.73 -18.01
N LEU A 6 -5.38 -35.25 -19.23
CA LEU A 6 -5.35 -33.82 -19.52
C LEU A 6 -6.76 -33.30 -19.28
N VAL A 7 -6.96 -32.61 -18.15
CA VAL A 7 -8.28 -32.14 -17.70
C VAL A 7 -8.90 -31.15 -18.70
N TYR A 8 -8.09 -30.58 -19.60
CA TYR A 8 -8.53 -29.82 -20.76
C TYR A 8 -7.53 -30.04 -21.92
N PRO A 9 -7.98 -30.46 -23.13
CA PRO A 9 -7.11 -30.40 -24.31
C PRO A 9 -6.70 -28.94 -24.56
N PRO A 10 -5.42 -28.65 -24.87
CA PRO A 10 -4.98 -27.30 -25.15
C PRO A 10 -5.78 -26.77 -26.33
N ASP A 11 -6.50 -25.67 -26.12
CA ASP A 11 -7.25 -25.00 -27.17
C ASP A 11 -6.29 -24.64 -28.32
N PRO A 12 -6.48 -25.20 -29.53
CA PRO A 12 -5.61 -24.96 -30.66
C PRO A 12 -5.49 -23.45 -30.93
N GLY A 13 -4.26 -22.94 -30.84
CA GLY A 13 -3.97 -21.53 -31.09
C GLY A 13 -4.14 -20.60 -29.88
N PHE A 14 -4.53 -21.09 -28.70
CA PHE A 14 -4.56 -20.26 -27.48
C PHE A 14 -3.20 -19.62 -27.20
N ALA A 15 -2.11 -20.39 -27.28
CA ALA A 15 -0.76 -19.87 -27.07
C ALA A 15 -0.39 -18.73 -28.04
N ALA A 16 -0.82 -18.81 -29.30
CA ALA A 16 -0.58 -17.75 -30.28
C ALA A 16 -1.34 -16.47 -29.92
N ARG A 17 -2.64 -16.59 -29.61
CA ARG A 17 -3.47 -15.45 -29.19
C ARG A 17 -2.99 -14.85 -27.87
N TRP A 18 -2.52 -15.68 -26.95
CA TRP A 18 -1.94 -15.24 -25.69
C TRP A 18 -0.67 -14.42 -25.93
N ASN A 19 0.27 -14.94 -26.71
CA ASN A 19 1.51 -14.24 -27.02
C ASN A 19 1.24 -12.91 -27.73
N GLU A 20 0.32 -12.89 -28.70
CA GLU A 20 -0.09 -11.66 -29.38
C GLU A 20 -0.68 -10.63 -28.40
N ALA A 21 -1.52 -11.07 -27.46
CA ALA A 21 -2.07 -10.20 -26.42
C ALA A 21 -0.99 -9.64 -25.48
N VAL A 22 -0.01 -10.45 -25.09
CA VAL A 22 1.12 -10.01 -24.26
C VAL A 22 1.97 -8.99 -25.01
N ASP A 23 2.35 -9.27 -26.26
CA ASP A 23 3.13 -8.35 -27.10
C ASP A 23 2.38 -7.02 -27.28
N ALA A 24 1.08 -7.07 -27.57
CA ALA A 24 0.24 -5.89 -27.69
C ALA A 24 0.12 -5.10 -26.36
N ALA A 25 0.10 -5.78 -25.22
CA ALA A 25 0.05 -5.13 -23.91
C ALA A 25 1.37 -4.43 -23.56
N VAL A 26 2.51 -5.10 -23.79
CA VAL A 26 3.84 -4.56 -23.49
C VAL A 26 4.22 -3.41 -24.43
N ALA A 27 3.74 -3.43 -25.68
CA ALA A 27 3.97 -2.36 -26.63
C ALA A 27 3.26 -1.03 -26.29
N GLN A 28 2.35 -1.02 -25.31
CA GLN A 28 1.69 0.22 -24.90
C GLN A 28 2.65 1.14 -24.15
N VAL A 29 2.68 2.43 -24.51
CA VAL A 29 3.56 3.45 -23.90
C VAL A 29 3.42 3.51 -22.37
N GLY A 30 2.19 3.37 -21.85
CA GLY A 30 1.97 3.37 -20.41
C GLY A 30 2.61 2.17 -19.71
N VAL A 31 2.67 1.01 -20.37
CA VAL A 31 3.30 -0.21 -19.85
C VAL A 31 4.82 -0.10 -19.93
N ASP A 32 5.38 0.38 -21.05
CA ASP A 32 6.83 0.63 -21.16
C ASP A 32 7.34 1.57 -20.05
N HIS A 33 6.64 2.69 -19.81
CA HIS A 33 6.98 3.59 -18.72
C HIS A 33 6.89 2.92 -17.34
N THR A 34 5.86 2.10 -17.13
CA THR A 34 5.65 1.36 -15.88
C THR A 34 6.77 0.34 -15.63
N LEU A 35 7.15 -0.41 -16.66
CA LEU A 35 8.21 -1.42 -16.59
C LEU A 35 9.57 -0.76 -16.34
N ARG A 36 9.88 0.36 -16.98
CA ARG A 36 11.11 1.13 -16.70
C ARG A 36 11.16 1.67 -15.27
N ALA A 37 10.04 2.17 -14.75
CA ALA A 37 9.96 2.62 -13.36
C ALA A 37 10.17 1.47 -12.38
N TYR A 38 9.62 0.29 -12.68
CA TYR A 38 9.81 -0.93 -11.89
C TYR A 38 11.26 -1.41 -11.94
N GLU A 39 11.85 -1.47 -13.15
CA GLU A 39 13.24 -1.87 -13.38
C GLU A 39 14.24 -0.95 -12.66
N ALA A 40 13.97 0.37 -12.65
CA ALA A 40 14.82 1.35 -11.96
C ALA A 40 14.89 1.12 -10.43
N LEU A 41 13.88 0.46 -9.85
CA LEU A 41 13.84 0.10 -8.43
C LEU A 41 14.45 -1.27 -8.19
N GLU A 42 14.08 -2.26 -9.01
CA GLU A 42 14.60 -3.61 -8.90
C GLU A 42 14.72 -4.30 -10.27
N CYS A 43 15.96 -4.47 -10.75
CA CYS A 43 16.28 -5.14 -12.01
C CYS A 43 16.83 -6.55 -11.74
N THR A 44 15.98 -7.43 -11.22
CA THR A 44 16.32 -8.85 -11.01
C THR A 44 15.34 -9.76 -11.77
N PRO A 45 15.76 -10.95 -12.22
CA PRO A 45 14.85 -11.92 -12.82
C PRO A 45 13.71 -12.33 -11.89
N ARG A 46 13.95 -12.28 -10.58
CA ARG A 46 12.94 -12.55 -9.55
C ARG A 46 11.86 -11.47 -9.54
N ALA A 47 12.24 -10.19 -9.49
CA ALA A 47 11.30 -9.08 -9.52
C ALA A 47 10.44 -9.09 -10.80
N ALA A 48 11.04 -9.38 -11.95
CA ALA A 48 10.30 -9.55 -13.20
C ALA A 48 9.30 -10.72 -13.14
N SER A 49 9.69 -11.84 -12.52
CA SER A 49 8.82 -13.00 -12.31
C SER A 49 7.66 -12.70 -11.35
N ASP A 50 7.93 -11.96 -10.27
CA ASP A 50 6.93 -11.53 -9.30
C ASP A 50 5.91 -10.59 -9.96
N LEU A 51 6.37 -9.61 -10.76
CA LEU A 51 5.48 -8.74 -11.53
C LEU A 51 4.60 -9.52 -12.51
N ALA A 52 5.17 -10.49 -13.24
CA ALA A 52 4.42 -11.34 -14.15
C ALA A 52 3.35 -12.16 -13.42
N LEU A 53 3.70 -12.74 -12.27
CA LEU A 53 2.76 -13.48 -11.43
C LEU A 53 1.61 -12.60 -10.91
N PHE A 54 1.92 -11.38 -10.47
CA PHE A 54 0.90 -10.43 -10.03
C PHE A 54 0.01 -9.96 -11.19
N ALA A 55 0.55 -9.75 -12.38
CA ALA A 55 -0.24 -9.40 -13.56
C ALA A 55 -1.22 -10.53 -13.92
N LEU A 56 -0.76 -11.78 -13.88
CA LEU A 56 -1.62 -12.96 -14.04
C LEU A 56 -2.72 -13.03 -12.97
N ALA A 57 -2.39 -12.68 -11.73
CA ALA A 57 -3.37 -12.66 -10.64
C ALA A 57 -4.42 -11.53 -10.78
N CYS A 58 -4.09 -10.45 -11.50
CA CYS A 58 -5.01 -9.34 -11.78
C CYS A 58 -5.83 -9.55 -13.06
N MET A 59 -5.43 -10.50 -13.90
CA MET A 59 -6.06 -10.78 -15.19
C MET A 59 -7.53 -11.20 -15.02
N ASP A 60 -8.36 -10.67 -15.91
CA ASP A 60 -9.75 -11.07 -16.07
C ASP A 60 -9.82 -12.51 -16.61
N ARG A 61 -10.25 -13.44 -15.76
CA ARG A 61 -10.31 -14.88 -16.08
C ARG A 61 -11.35 -15.20 -17.15
N ASP A 62 -12.39 -14.38 -17.28
CA ASP A 62 -13.43 -14.58 -18.29
C ASP A 62 -12.92 -14.23 -19.70
N LYS A 63 -11.93 -13.34 -19.79
CA LYS A 63 -11.26 -12.98 -21.05
C LYS A 63 -10.12 -13.93 -21.40
N GLY A 64 -9.43 -14.46 -20.39
CA GLY A 64 -8.36 -15.44 -20.58
C GLY A 64 -7.10 -14.88 -21.26
N THR A 65 -6.91 -13.56 -21.31
CA THR A 65 -5.75 -12.89 -21.90
C THR A 65 -5.29 -11.72 -21.04
N ILE A 66 -3.97 -11.51 -20.93
CA ILE A 66 -3.40 -10.33 -20.27
C ILE A 66 -3.68 -9.07 -21.07
N MET A 67 -4.04 -8.00 -20.35
CA MET A 67 -4.18 -6.65 -20.88
C MET A 67 -3.17 -5.72 -20.19
N ALA A 68 -2.85 -4.60 -20.83
CA ALA A 68 -1.96 -3.58 -20.27
C ALA A 68 -2.36 -3.12 -18.85
N LYS A 69 -3.67 -3.00 -18.59
CA LYS A 69 -4.20 -2.65 -17.26
C LYS A 69 -3.75 -3.63 -16.17
N ASP A 70 -3.60 -4.91 -16.49
CA ASP A 70 -3.27 -5.95 -15.51
C ASP A 70 -1.81 -5.80 -15.06
N ILE A 71 -0.92 -5.47 -16.01
CA ILE A 71 0.49 -5.16 -15.75
C ILE A 71 0.61 -3.86 -14.93
N MET A 72 -0.13 -2.82 -15.31
CA MET A 72 -0.11 -1.53 -14.60
C MET A 72 -0.61 -1.65 -13.16
N VAL A 73 -1.72 -2.36 -12.94
CA VAL A 73 -2.26 -2.61 -11.59
C VAL A 73 -1.30 -3.46 -10.76
N ALA A 74 -0.70 -4.50 -11.35
CA ALA A 74 0.29 -5.33 -10.69
C ALA A 74 1.50 -4.51 -10.23
N SER A 75 2.06 -3.68 -11.11
CA SER A 75 3.17 -2.79 -10.79
C SER A 75 2.81 -1.80 -9.68
N GLN A 76 1.64 -1.15 -9.76
CA GLN A 76 1.19 -0.22 -8.72
C GLN A 76 1.03 -0.91 -7.36
N ARG A 77 0.58 -2.17 -7.32
CA ARG A 77 0.45 -2.94 -6.08
C ARG A 77 1.80 -3.32 -5.48
N LEU A 78 2.78 -3.65 -6.31
CA LEU A 78 4.12 -4.02 -5.87
C LEU A 78 4.95 -2.80 -5.45
N LEU A 79 4.80 -1.68 -6.15
CA LEU A 79 5.51 -0.42 -5.85
C LEU A 79 4.76 0.47 -4.85
N GLY A 80 3.56 0.06 -4.43
CA GLY A 80 2.72 0.86 -3.54
C GLY A 80 3.37 1.05 -2.17
N ASP A 81 3.45 2.30 -1.71
CA ASP A 81 3.95 2.63 -0.39
C ASP A 81 3.04 2.02 0.70
N THR A 82 3.62 1.12 1.49
CA THR A 82 2.91 0.39 2.54
C THR A 82 2.43 1.30 3.67
N TYR A 83 3.14 2.40 3.97
CA TYR A 83 2.73 3.39 4.96
C TYR A 83 1.54 4.20 4.48
N VAL A 84 1.54 4.62 3.21
CA VAL A 84 0.38 5.31 2.61
C VAL A 84 -0.85 4.40 2.62
N ARG A 85 -0.66 3.11 2.31
CA ARG A 85 -1.73 2.12 2.33
C ARG A 85 -2.23 1.83 3.75
N ALA A 86 -1.35 1.79 4.75
CA ALA A 86 -1.74 1.66 6.14
C ALA A 86 -2.53 2.89 6.60
N LEU A 87 -2.05 4.10 6.28
CA LEU A 87 -2.70 5.36 6.60
C LEU A 87 -4.07 5.52 5.94
N SER A 88 -4.31 4.96 4.76
CA SER A 88 -5.63 5.05 4.12
C SER A 88 -6.70 4.19 4.81
N GLY A 89 -6.29 3.22 5.64
CA GLY A 89 -7.20 2.35 6.40
C GLY A 89 -7.51 2.83 7.82
N VAL A 90 -6.88 3.90 8.29
CA VAL A 90 -7.05 4.37 9.68
C VAL A 90 -8.32 5.19 9.86
N SER A 91 -8.83 5.25 11.09
CA SER A 91 -9.95 6.11 11.45
C SER A 91 -9.58 7.60 11.36
N ALA A 92 -10.59 8.47 11.20
CA ALA A 92 -10.37 9.92 11.19
C ALA A 92 -9.64 10.41 12.45
N LEU A 93 -9.89 9.78 13.62
CA LEU A 93 -9.21 10.12 14.86
C LEU A 93 -7.71 9.78 14.81
N GLU A 94 -7.37 8.55 14.39
CA GLU A 94 -5.98 8.12 14.24
C GLU A 94 -5.23 9.02 13.25
N LEU A 95 -5.87 9.40 12.13
CA LEU A 95 -5.29 10.35 11.18
C LEU A 95 -5.04 11.72 11.81
N CYS A 96 -6.00 12.26 12.58
CA CYS A 96 -5.80 13.51 13.31
C CYS A 96 -4.65 13.41 14.33
N MET A 97 -4.46 12.25 14.98
CA MET A 97 -3.33 12.03 15.88
C MET A 97 -1.99 12.00 15.13
N VAL A 98 -1.92 11.36 13.96
CA VAL A 98 -0.71 11.41 13.10
C VAL A 98 -0.39 12.84 12.68
N VAL A 99 -1.41 13.65 12.34
CA VAL A 99 -1.23 15.08 12.04
C VAL A 99 -0.72 15.85 13.26
N ALA A 100 -1.27 15.59 14.45
CA ALA A 100 -0.79 16.19 15.70
C ALA A 100 0.69 15.86 15.97
N MET A 101 1.08 14.59 15.80
CA MET A 101 2.48 14.15 15.89
C MET A 101 3.38 14.84 14.86
N SER A 102 2.92 14.98 13.62
CA SER A 102 3.64 15.72 12.58
C SER A 102 3.83 17.20 12.95
N ARG A 103 2.80 17.84 13.55
CA ARG A 103 2.90 19.23 14.05
C ARG A 103 3.87 19.37 15.20
N LEU A 104 3.85 18.43 16.16
CA LEU A 104 4.82 18.37 17.25
C LEU A 104 6.25 18.29 16.73
N HIS A 105 6.50 17.40 15.77
CA HIS A 105 7.81 17.23 15.18
C HIS A 105 8.25 18.46 14.37
N ARG A 106 7.43 18.92 13.41
CA ARG A 106 7.82 19.93 12.42
C ARG A 106 7.74 21.36 12.94
N PHE A 107 6.67 21.71 13.65
CA PHE A 107 6.41 23.10 14.06
C PHE A 107 6.79 23.37 15.51
N ARG A 108 6.61 22.38 16.40
CA ARG A 108 7.05 22.49 17.80
C ARG A 108 8.50 22.03 18.01
N ARG A 109 9.18 21.56 16.95
CA ARG A 109 10.56 21.04 16.97
C ARG A 109 10.80 19.98 18.05
N LYS A 110 9.76 19.19 18.34
CA LYS A 110 9.81 18.15 19.37
C LYS A 110 10.07 16.80 18.71
N ALA A 111 11.33 16.38 18.69
CA ALA A 111 11.76 15.13 18.08
C ALA A 111 11.21 13.88 18.79
N VAL A 112 11.03 13.96 20.11
CA VAL A 112 10.46 12.88 20.93
C VAL A 112 9.28 13.44 21.74
N PHE A 113 8.15 12.76 21.66
CA PHE A 113 6.91 13.11 22.36
C PHE A 113 6.25 11.85 22.92
N ASN A 114 5.35 12.04 23.89
CA ASN A 114 4.56 10.97 24.49
C ASN A 114 3.08 11.24 24.25
N PHE A 115 2.22 10.33 24.70
CA PHE A 115 0.77 10.42 24.53
C PHE A 115 0.18 11.77 24.96
N ASN A 116 0.58 12.29 26.13
CA ASN A 116 0.05 13.55 26.65
C ASN A 116 0.33 14.73 25.72
N HIS A 117 1.54 14.80 25.13
CA HIS A 117 1.87 15.85 24.16
C HIS A 117 0.99 15.76 22.91
N VAL A 118 0.69 14.54 22.45
CA VAL A 118 -0.18 14.32 21.27
C VAL A 118 -1.62 14.72 21.59
N GLU A 119 -2.11 14.36 22.77
CA GLU A 119 -3.45 14.76 23.24
C GLU A 119 -3.57 16.29 23.33
N ASP A 120 -2.56 16.97 23.88
CA ASP A 120 -2.57 18.42 24.02
C ASP A 120 -2.50 19.13 22.67
N GLU A 121 -1.69 18.65 21.72
CA GLU A 121 -1.65 19.20 20.37
C GLU A 121 -2.96 18.93 19.61
N LEU A 122 -3.60 17.78 19.82
CA LEU A 122 -4.91 17.48 19.25
C LEU A 122 -6.01 18.40 19.81
N LYS A 123 -5.98 18.70 21.13
CA LYS A 123 -6.87 19.70 21.74
C LYS A 123 -6.62 21.09 21.14
N ASN A 124 -5.35 21.45 20.94
CA ASN A 124 -4.99 22.70 20.27
C ASN A 124 -5.52 22.77 18.83
N MET A 125 -5.40 21.68 18.06
CA MET A 125 -5.99 21.58 16.73
C MET A 125 -7.51 21.75 16.78
N ALA A 126 -8.21 21.00 17.64
CA ALA A 126 -9.67 21.06 17.77
C ALA A 126 -10.21 22.42 18.22
N ALA A 127 -9.38 23.22 18.91
CA ALA A 127 -9.74 24.58 19.30
C ALA A 127 -9.65 25.59 18.14
N ASN A 128 -8.84 25.31 17.11
CA ASN A 128 -8.60 26.20 15.98
C ASN A 128 -9.28 25.73 14.68
N ASP A 129 -9.57 24.43 14.57
CA ASP A 129 -10.09 23.77 13.37
C ASP A 129 -11.28 22.86 13.69
N PHE A 130 -12.19 22.68 12.72
CA PHE A 130 -13.29 21.73 12.87
C PHE A 130 -12.84 20.29 12.56
N LEU A 131 -12.58 19.51 13.61
CA LEU A 131 -12.18 18.09 13.50
C LEU A 131 -13.35 17.10 13.65
N GLY A 132 -14.60 17.57 13.68
CA GLY A 132 -15.77 16.72 13.90
C GLY A 132 -15.70 15.93 15.22
N ASP A 133 -16.14 14.67 15.19
CA ASP A 133 -16.13 13.79 16.38
C ASP A 133 -14.71 13.44 16.85
N ALA A 134 -13.72 13.46 15.95
CA ALA A 134 -12.32 13.24 16.33
C ALA A 134 -11.82 14.32 17.31
N GLY A 135 -12.22 15.58 17.12
CA GLY A 135 -11.86 16.68 18.04
C GLY A 135 -12.53 16.58 19.42
N ARG A 136 -13.58 15.77 19.54
CA ARG A 136 -14.33 15.52 20.78
C ARG A 136 -13.89 14.26 21.51
N ALA A 137 -13.06 13.41 20.88
CA ALA A 137 -12.56 12.19 21.51
C ALA A 137 -11.73 12.50 22.76
N ARG A 138 -11.89 11.71 23.82
CA ARG A 138 -11.22 11.89 25.12
C ARG A 138 -10.86 10.55 25.74
N GLY A 139 -9.88 10.56 26.66
CA GLY A 139 -9.58 9.46 27.57
C GLY A 139 -9.38 8.11 26.84
N PRO A 140 -10.15 7.06 27.17
CA PRO A 140 -9.94 5.72 26.62
C PRO A 140 -9.98 5.64 25.08
N THR A 141 -10.82 6.45 24.43
CA THR A 141 -10.91 6.47 22.96
C THR A 141 -9.62 6.94 22.31
N LEU A 142 -8.97 7.95 22.91
CA LEU A 142 -7.67 8.44 22.44
C LEU A 142 -6.56 7.41 22.70
N SER A 143 -6.54 6.79 23.89
CA SER A 143 -5.55 5.74 24.21
C SER A 143 -5.65 4.59 23.20
N ARG A 144 -6.86 4.13 22.91
CA ARG A 144 -7.10 3.04 21.96
C ARG A 144 -6.67 3.39 20.54
N ALA A 145 -6.94 4.61 20.08
CA ALA A 145 -6.48 5.08 18.78
C ALA A 145 -4.94 5.14 18.71
N PHE A 146 -4.28 5.61 19.77
CA PHE A 146 -2.83 5.62 19.86
C PHE A 146 -2.22 4.21 19.87
N GLU A 147 -2.81 3.27 20.62
CA GLU A 147 -2.43 1.85 20.60
C GLU A 147 -2.64 1.23 19.20
N GLY A 148 -3.70 1.60 18.49
CA GLY A 148 -3.93 1.22 17.10
C GLY A 148 -2.79 1.66 16.17
N LEU A 149 -2.35 2.92 16.30
CA LEU A 149 -1.20 3.45 15.56
C LEU A 149 0.11 2.71 15.85
N LEU A 150 0.36 2.33 17.11
CA LEU A 150 1.51 1.52 17.50
C LEU A 150 1.42 0.11 16.89
N ALA A 151 0.25 -0.53 16.97
CA ALA A 151 0.04 -1.87 16.44
C ALA A 151 0.22 -1.94 14.90
N MET A 152 -0.09 -0.86 14.19
CA MET A 152 0.15 -0.74 12.75
C MET A 152 1.61 -0.45 12.38
N GLY A 153 2.48 -0.16 13.34
CA GLY A 153 3.86 0.27 13.07
C GLY A 153 3.96 1.67 12.45
N LEU A 154 2.89 2.48 12.54
CA LEU A 154 2.89 3.88 12.07
C LEU A 154 3.56 4.82 13.09
N VAL A 155 3.64 4.38 14.33
CA VAL A 155 4.33 5.05 15.43
C VAL A 155 5.18 4.01 16.13
N GLU A 156 6.41 4.37 16.45
CA GLU A 156 7.33 3.51 17.20
C GLU A 156 7.49 4.06 18.62
N ALA A 157 7.34 3.18 19.61
CA ALA A 157 7.75 3.49 20.96
C ALA A 157 9.28 3.42 21.03
N GLN A 158 9.91 4.50 21.47
CA GLN A 158 11.34 4.44 21.78
C GLN A 158 11.50 3.53 23.00
N THR A 159 11.98 2.29 22.77
CA THR A 159 12.42 1.45 23.88
C THR A 159 13.57 2.18 24.57
N GLY A 160 13.37 2.49 25.84
CA GLY A 160 14.37 3.21 26.63
C GLY A 160 15.70 2.47 26.56
N GLY A 161 16.72 3.13 26.01
CA GLY A 161 18.09 2.73 26.24
C GLY A 161 18.33 2.76 27.75
N VAL A 162 18.63 1.60 28.32
CA VAL A 162 19.26 1.50 29.62
C VAL A 162 20.59 2.22 29.49
N GLY A 163 20.68 3.42 30.07
CA GLY A 163 21.95 3.99 30.50
C GLY A 163 22.42 3.29 31.76
#